data_AF-A0A4V1LA45-F1
#
_entry.id   AF-A0A4V1LA45-F1
#
_cell.length_a   1.000
_cell.length_b   1.000
_cell.length_c   1.000
_cell.angle_alpha   90.00
_cell.angle_beta   90.00
_cell.angle_gamma   90.00
#
_symmetry.space_group_name_H-M   'P 1'
#
loop_
_entity.id
_entity.type
_entity.pdbx_description
1 polymer ?
#
loop_
_entity_poly.entity_id
_entity_poly.type
_entity_poly.pdbx_seq_one_letter_code
_entity_poly.pdbx_strand_id
1 'polypeptide(L)'
;MNATKHYKFSYLGNYVINALFAAACLVIYWTGSDLPDLRHWSEMGVCCMGVWAFLTLWSRAFIATDDYNGKRILDARTTRALSCLLLIAEIFILMNPMTGSMDYLTAATALTGVWVAALVVTLFTGRLVKSNK
;
A
#
# COMPACT_ATOMS: atom_id res chain seq x y z
N MET A 1 -15.69 17.60 -17.60
CA MET A 1 -14.22 17.42 -17.49
C MET A 1 -13.91 16.98 -16.07
N ASN A 2 -13.55 15.72 -15.84
CA ASN A 2 -13.14 15.28 -14.50
C ASN A 2 -11.77 15.88 -14.22
N ALA A 3 -11.71 16.92 -13.38
CA ALA A 3 -10.46 17.43 -12.87
C ALA A 3 -9.65 16.27 -12.28
N THR A 4 -8.45 16.04 -12.80
CA THR A 4 -7.52 15.05 -12.27
C THR A 4 -7.24 15.42 -10.82
N LYS A 5 -7.81 14.66 -9.89
CA LYS A 5 -7.53 14.82 -8.46
C LYS A 5 -6.06 14.51 -8.23
N HIS A 6 -5.45 15.14 -7.24
CA HIS A 6 -4.11 14.83 -6.76
C HIS A 6 -4.19 14.51 -5.27
N TYR A 7 -3.20 13.78 -4.75
CA TYR A 7 -3.10 13.50 -3.32
C TYR A 7 -1.96 14.29 -2.68
N LYS A 8 -2.11 14.59 -1.39
CA LYS A 8 -1.06 15.23 -0.60
C LYS A 8 0.16 14.31 -0.51
N PHE A 9 1.36 14.89 -0.47
CA PHE A 9 2.60 14.12 -0.39
C PHE A 9 2.69 13.24 0.85
N SER A 10 2.04 13.64 1.96
CA SER A 10 1.96 12.85 3.19
C SER A 10 1.37 11.45 3.01
N TYR A 11 0.54 11.24 1.98
CA TYR A 11 -0.02 9.94 1.66
C TYR A 11 1.05 8.91 1.26
N LEU A 12 2.24 9.34 0.82
CA LEU A 12 3.37 8.45 0.56
C LEU A 12 3.81 7.72 1.84
N GLY A 13 3.68 8.35 3.01
CA GLY A 13 3.96 7.72 4.30
C GLY A 13 3.05 6.52 4.58
N ASN A 14 1.77 6.60 4.17
CA ASN A 14 0.83 5.50 4.32
C ASN A 14 1.27 4.28 3.51
N TYR A 15 1.84 4.45 2.31
CA TYR A 15 2.40 3.32 1.56
C TYR A 15 3.53 2.64 2.29
N VAL A 16 4.46 3.42 2.84
CA VAL A 16 5.64 2.87 3.51
C VAL A 16 5.19 2.05 4.71
N ILE A 17 4.32 2.60 5.56
CA ILE A 17 3.83 1.89 6.76
C ILE A 17 3.07 0.62 6.35
N ASN A 18 2.17 0.71 5.37
CA ASN A 18 1.36 -0.42 4.94
C ASN A 18 2.22 -1.55 4.34
N ALA A 19 3.16 -1.19 3.45
CA ALA A 19 4.08 -2.15 2.84
C ALA A 19 5.02 -2.80 3.86
N LEU A 20 5.41 -2.10 4.94
CA LEU A 20 6.21 -2.69 6.01
C LEU A 20 5.45 -3.78 6.76
N PHE A 21 4.15 -3.59 7.04
CA PHE A 21 3.33 -4.64 7.63
C PHE A 21 3.18 -5.85 6.71
N ALA A 22 2.91 -5.63 5.42
CA ALA A 22 2.83 -6.69 4.43
C ALA A 22 4.16 -7.48 4.35
N ALA A 23 5.30 -6.78 4.29
CA ALA A 23 6.62 -7.39 4.27
C ALA A 23 6.91 -8.19 5.56
N ALA A 24 6.60 -7.63 6.73
CA ALA A 24 6.77 -8.33 8.01
C ALA A 24 5.99 -9.64 8.07
N CYS A 25 4.71 -9.61 7.67
CA CYS A 25 3.89 -10.83 7.56
C CYS A 25 4.53 -11.85 6.62
N LEU A 26 4.89 -11.46 5.40
CA LEU A 26 5.51 -12.35 4.42
C LEU A 26 6.80 -12.99 4.96
N VAL A 27 7.65 -12.21 5.63
CA VAL A 27 8.89 -12.72 6.24
C VAL A 27 8.58 -13.73 7.33
N ILE A 28 7.64 -13.44 8.24
CA ILE A 28 7.27 -14.37 9.31
C ILE A 28 6.76 -15.69 8.72
N TYR A 29 5.89 -15.61 7.70
CA TYR A 29 5.35 -16.78 7.03
C TYR A 29 6.41 -17.62 6.31
N TRP A 30 7.29 -17.00 5.53
CA TRP A 30 8.32 -17.72 4.76
C TRP A 30 9.45 -18.26 5.63
N THR A 31 9.78 -17.59 6.74
CA THR A 31 10.80 -18.09 7.68
C THR A 31 10.28 -19.22 8.56
N GLY A 32 8.96 -19.43 8.61
CA GLY A 32 8.34 -20.39 9.54
C GLY A 32 8.61 -20.05 11.00
N SER A 33 8.87 -18.77 11.31
CA SER A 33 9.20 -18.33 12.66
C SER A 33 8.02 -18.52 13.59
N ASP A 34 8.23 -19.21 14.71
CA ASP A 34 7.20 -19.41 15.73
C ASP A 34 7.11 -18.18 16.64
N LEU A 35 6.46 -17.14 16.11
CA LEU A 35 6.25 -15.85 16.76
C LEU A 35 4.75 -15.47 16.71
N PRO A 36 3.89 -16.17 17.47
CA PRO A 36 2.43 -16.06 17.34
C PRO A 36 1.92 -14.64 17.64
N ASP A 37 2.44 -13.98 18.68
CA ASP A 37 2.02 -12.63 19.05
C ASP A 37 2.42 -11.59 17.99
N LEU A 38 3.65 -11.69 17.49
CA LEU A 38 4.16 -10.78 16.45
C LEU A 38 3.44 -11.00 15.12
N ARG A 39 3.14 -12.26 14.78
CA ARG A 39 2.35 -12.61 13.60
C ARG A 39 0.96 -12.02 13.69
N HIS A 40 0.25 -12.25 14.79
CA HIS A 40 -1.10 -11.73 14.98
C HIS A 40 -1.13 -10.20 14.93
N TRP A 41 -0.17 -9.55 15.61
CA TRP A 41 -0.03 -8.09 15.57
C TRP A 41 0.23 -7.58 14.15
N SER A 42 1.08 -8.27 13.38
CA SER A 42 1.37 -7.91 11.98
C SER A 42 0.17 -8.09 11.07
N GLU A 43 -0.60 -9.17 11.23
CA GLU A 43 -1.84 -9.43 10.49
C GLU A 43 -2.91 -8.37 10.78
N MET A 44 -3.08 -7.99 12.06
CA MET A 44 -3.93 -6.87 12.44
C MET A 44 -3.44 -5.56 11.81
N GLY A 45 -2.13 -5.33 11.82
CA GLY A 45 -1.50 -4.18 11.17
C GLY A 45 -1.82 -4.11 9.68
N VAL A 46 -1.62 -5.20 8.95
CA VAL A 46 -1.97 -5.33 7.52
C VAL A 46 -3.44 -5.04 7.28
N CYS A 47 -4.34 -5.62 8.09
CA CYS A 47 -5.78 -5.40 7.93
C CYS A 47 -6.17 -3.94 8.17
N CYS A 48 -5.78 -3.38 9.31
CA CYS A 48 -6.14 -2.01 9.69
C CYS A 48 -5.53 -0.97 8.76
N MET A 49 -4.24 -1.10 8.43
CA MET A 49 -3.52 -0.16 7.58
C MET A 49 -3.95 -0.28 6.11
N GLY A 50 -4.19 -1.49 5.62
CA GLY A 50 -4.67 -1.72 4.25
C GLY A 50 -6.03 -1.09 4.02
N VAL A 51 -6.99 -1.34 4.92
CA VAL A 51 -8.33 -0.72 4.86
C VAL A 51 -8.23 0.79 5.03
N TRP A 52 -7.43 1.28 5.97
CA TRP A 52 -7.28 2.73 6.19
C TRP A 52 -6.65 3.43 4.98
N ALA A 53 -5.57 2.90 4.42
CA ALA A 53 -4.94 3.41 3.21
C ALA A 53 -5.94 3.42 2.05
N PHE A 54 -6.69 2.35 1.86
CA PHE A 54 -7.72 2.30 0.82
C PHE A 54 -8.80 3.37 1.02
N LEU A 55 -9.44 3.43 2.20
CA LEU A 55 -10.49 4.41 2.49
C LEU A 55 -10.01 5.86 2.33
N THR A 56 -8.75 6.14 2.68
CA THR A 56 -8.17 7.48 2.56
C THR A 56 -8.02 7.95 1.11
N LEU A 57 -8.11 7.07 0.10
CA LEU A 57 -8.19 7.46 -1.31
C LEU A 57 -9.42 8.33 -1.63
N TRP A 58 -10.50 8.21 -0.86
CA TRP A 58 -11.72 9.01 -1.04
C TRP A 58 -11.86 10.12 0.00
N SER A 59 -10.96 10.16 0.99
CA SER A 59 -11.00 11.16 2.06
C SER A 59 -10.52 12.52 1.58
N ARG A 60 -11.31 13.56 1.87
CA ARG A 60 -10.93 14.96 1.62
C ARG A 60 -9.66 15.37 2.38
N ALA A 61 -9.33 14.69 3.48
CA ALA A 61 -8.14 14.99 4.27
C ALA A 61 -6.84 14.76 3.48
N PHE A 62 -6.85 13.82 2.53
CA PHE A 62 -5.66 13.41 1.76
C PHE A 62 -5.68 13.86 0.30
N ILE A 63 -6.80 14.37 -0.20
CA ILE A 63 -6.89 14.99 -1.52
C ILE A 63 -6.24 16.37 -1.44
N ALA A 64 -5.38 16.68 -2.41
CA ALA A 64 -4.82 18.02 -2.58
C ALA A 64 -5.91 18.93 -3.16
N THR A 65 -6.22 20.01 -2.43
CA THR A 65 -7.11 21.10 -2.83
C THR A 65 -6.28 22.35 -3.14
N ASP A 66 -6.92 23.41 -3.62
CA ASP A 66 -6.24 24.67 -3.98
C ASP A 66 -5.46 25.28 -2.79
N ASP A 67 -5.90 25.04 -1.55
CA ASP A 67 -5.23 25.50 -0.33
C ASP A 67 -3.99 24.68 0.09
N TYR A 68 -3.61 23.65 -0.69
CA TYR A 68 -2.48 22.81 -0.35
C TYR A 68 -1.15 23.50 -0.66
N ASN A 69 -0.48 23.99 0.39
CA ASN A 69 0.81 24.69 0.30
C ASN A 69 2.04 23.78 0.10
N GLY A 70 1.87 22.46 -0.07
CA GLY A 70 3.00 21.54 -0.20
C GLY A 70 3.66 21.63 -1.58
N LYS A 71 5.00 21.59 -1.64
CA LYS A 71 5.78 21.67 -2.90
C LYS A 71 5.55 20.48 -3.85
N ARG A 72 5.06 19.35 -3.33
CA ARG A 72 4.89 18.09 -4.06
C ARG A 72 3.49 17.51 -3.84
N ILE A 73 2.96 16.89 -4.88
CA ILE A 73 1.69 16.18 -4.90
C ILE A 73 1.89 14.79 -5.51
N LEU A 74 0.97 13.88 -5.22
CA LEU A 74 0.96 12.55 -5.82
C LEU A 74 -0.09 12.49 -6.94
N ASP A 75 0.27 11.83 -8.04
CA ASP A 75 -0.65 11.53 -9.13
C ASP A 75 -1.75 10.57 -8.66
N ALA A 76 -3.03 10.94 -8.85
CA ALA A 76 -4.11 10.10 -8.33
C ALA A 76 -4.27 8.77 -9.04
N ARG A 77 -4.01 8.71 -10.35
CA ARG A 77 -4.16 7.45 -11.09
C ARG A 77 -3.15 6.43 -10.60
N THR A 78 -1.89 6.83 -10.52
CA THR A 78 -0.79 6.01 -10.03
C THR A 78 -1.01 5.65 -8.55
N THR A 79 -1.47 6.60 -7.74
CA THR A 79 -1.74 6.38 -6.32
C THR A 79 -2.86 5.35 -6.10
N ARG A 80 -3.98 5.48 -6.80
CA ARG A 80 -5.05 4.48 -6.67
C ARG A 80 -4.60 3.10 -7.14
N ALA A 81 -3.88 3.02 -8.26
CA ALA A 81 -3.40 1.75 -8.79
C ALA A 81 -2.47 1.03 -7.80
N LEU A 82 -1.48 1.75 -7.25
CA LEU A 82 -0.56 1.19 -6.26
C LEU A 82 -1.27 0.81 -4.95
N SER A 83 -2.21 1.64 -4.48
CA SER A 83 -2.97 1.33 -3.26
C SER A 83 -3.86 0.09 -3.42
N CYS A 84 -4.57 -0.02 -4.54
CA CYS A 84 -5.38 -1.21 -4.83
C CYS A 84 -4.53 -2.47 -4.99
N LEU A 85 -3.38 -2.38 -5.69
CA LEU A 85 -2.48 -3.51 -5.88
C LEU A 85 -1.93 -4.03 -4.55
N LEU A 86 -1.53 -3.13 -3.65
CA LEU A 86 -1.08 -3.50 -2.32
C LEU A 86 -2.20 -4.14 -1.50
N LEU A 87 -3.41 -3.56 -1.54
CA LEU A 87 -4.57 -4.13 -0.84
C LEU A 87 -4.90 -5.55 -1.30
N ILE A 88 -4.77 -5.84 -2.60
CA ILE A 88 -4.97 -7.20 -3.12
C ILE A 88 -3.92 -8.16 -2.55
N ALA A 89 -2.65 -7.75 -2.51
CA ALA A 89 -1.59 -8.55 -1.90
C ALA A 89 -1.88 -8.82 -0.41
N GLU A 90 -2.37 -7.81 0.32
CA GLU A 90 -2.72 -7.90 1.74
C GLU A 90 -3.89 -8.85 2.00
N ILE A 91 -4.93 -8.82 1.16
CA ILE A 91 -6.02 -9.79 1.22
C ILE A 91 -5.46 -11.20 1.08
N PHE A 92 -4.54 -11.44 0.14
CA PHE A 92 -3.93 -12.75 -0.03
C PHE A 92 -3.07 -13.18 1.16
N ILE A 93 -2.34 -12.26 1.81
CA ILE A 93 -1.63 -12.54 3.07
C ILE A 93 -2.62 -13.05 4.13
N LEU A 94 -3.77 -12.38 4.26
CA LEU A 94 -4.80 -12.72 5.26
C LEU A 94 -5.62 -13.97 4.90
N MET A 95 -5.61 -14.43 3.64
CA MET A 95 -6.26 -15.69 3.24
C MET A 95 -5.48 -16.94 3.66
N ASN A 96 -4.14 -16.84 3.77
CA ASN A 96 -3.31 -17.96 4.21
C ASN A 96 -3.73 -18.53 5.59
N PRO A 97 -3.89 -17.73 6.67
CA PRO A 97 -4.33 -18.26 7.97
C PRO A 97 -5.76 -18.82 7.94
N MET A 98 -6.62 -18.35 7.03
CA MET A 98 -8.02 -18.81 6.93
C MET A 98 -8.16 -20.14 6.18
N THR A 99 -7.28 -20.39 5.20
CA THR A 99 -7.39 -21.54 4.29
C THR A 99 -6.30 -22.58 4.49
N GLY A 100 -5.19 -22.20 5.11
CA GLY A 100 -3.99 -23.04 5.23
C GLY A 100 -3.23 -23.24 3.90
N SER A 101 -3.63 -22.57 2.82
CA SER A 101 -3.00 -22.76 1.50
C SER A 101 -1.84 -21.79 1.25
N MET A 102 -0.67 -22.38 0.96
CA MET A 102 0.54 -21.65 0.56
C MET A 102 0.44 -20.96 -0.80
N ASP A 103 -0.57 -21.30 -1.61
CA ASP A 103 -0.77 -20.67 -2.92
C ASP A 103 -1.07 -19.17 -2.76
N TYR A 104 -1.85 -18.80 -1.73
CA TYR A 104 -2.15 -17.41 -1.42
C TYR A 104 -0.93 -16.64 -0.97
N LEU A 105 -0.06 -17.26 -0.16
CA LEU A 105 1.19 -16.64 0.28
C LEU A 105 2.15 -16.41 -0.90
N THR A 106 2.22 -17.36 -1.82
CA THR A 106 3.03 -17.25 -3.05
C THR A 106 2.50 -16.12 -3.94
N ALA A 107 1.18 -16.05 -4.14
CA ALA A 107 0.53 -14.97 -4.89
C ALA A 107 0.74 -13.60 -4.23
N ALA A 108 0.59 -13.49 -2.91
CA ALA A 108 0.84 -12.28 -2.15
C ALA A 108 2.28 -11.79 -2.31
N THR A 109 3.25 -12.71 -2.27
CA THR A 109 4.67 -12.41 -2.44
C THR A 109 4.94 -11.86 -3.84
N ALA A 110 4.41 -12.51 -4.87
CA ALA A 110 4.55 -12.06 -6.26
C ALA A 110 3.93 -10.66 -6.47
N LEU A 111 2.71 -10.44 -5.96
CA LEU A 111 2.03 -9.15 -6.05
C LEU A 111 2.76 -8.04 -5.30
N THR A 112 3.30 -8.34 -4.12
CA THR A 112 4.13 -7.39 -3.36
C THR A 112 5.40 -7.04 -4.15
N GLY A 113 6.04 -8.03 -4.79
CA GLY A 113 7.17 -7.79 -5.69
C GLY A 113 6.81 -6.89 -6.88
N VAL A 114 5.68 -7.15 -7.55
CA VAL A 114 5.16 -6.29 -8.63
C VAL A 114 4.88 -4.88 -8.12
N TRP A 115 4.30 -4.76 -6.92
CA TRP A 115 4.03 -3.47 -6.30
C TRP A 115 5.31 -2.68 -6.02
N VAL A 116 6.34 -3.32 -5.46
CA VAL A 116 7.65 -2.68 -5.22
C VAL A 116 8.26 -2.21 -6.53
N ALA A 117 8.28 -3.06 -7.56
CA ALA A 117 8.81 -2.70 -8.87
C ALA A 117 8.05 -1.51 -9.49
N ALA A 118 6.70 -1.54 -9.43
CA ALA A 118 5.87 -0.46 -9.93
C ALA A 118 6.07 0.86 -9.16
N LEU A 119 6.19 0.80 -7.83
CA LEU A 119 6.49 1.96 -6.99
C LEU A 119 7.83 2.59 -7.40
N VAL A 120 8.88 1.76 -7.51
CA VAL A 120 10.22 2.20 -7.89
C VAL A 120 10.22 2.85 -9.28
N VAL A 121 9.63 2.19 -10.28
CA VAL A 121 9.54 2.73 -11.65
C VAL A 121 8.78 4.05 -11.67
N THR A 122 7.65 4.16 -10.96
CA THR A 122 6.83 5.37 -10.96
C THR A 122 7.47 6.53 -10.20
N LEU A 123 8.32 6.25 -9.21
CA LEU A 123 9.18 7.25 -8.56
C LEU A 123 10.26 7.77 -9.51
N PHE A 124 11.03 6.89 -10.14
CA PHE A 124 12.15 7.28 -11.02
C PHE A 124 11.69 7.97 -12.30
N THR A 125 10.54 7.58 -12.85
CA THR A 125 9.95 8.23 -14.03
C THR A 125 9.23 9.54 -13.71
N GLY A 126 9.17 9.94 -12.42
CA GLY A 126 8.44 11.13 -11.98
C GLY A 126 6.93 11.04 -12.27
N ARG A 127 6.39 9.82 -12.45
CA ARG A 127 4.95 9.59 -12.69
C ARG A 127 4.16 9.68 -11.40
N LEU A 128 4.72 9.23 -10.29
CA LEU A 128 4.06 9.23 -8.98
C LEU A 128 4.09 10.59 -8.31
N VAL A 129 5.27 11.21 -8.22
CA VAL A 129 5.47 12.50 -7.54
C VAL A 129 5.52 13.62 -8.57
N LYS A 130 4.64 14.60 -8.44
CA LYS A 130 4.58 15.79 -9.30
C LYS A 130 4.88 17.05 -8.48
N SER A 131 5.43 18.08 -9.14
CA SER A 131 5.51 19.41 -8.54
C SER A 131 4.10 19.98 -8.41
N ASN A 132 3.79 20.55 -7.25
CA ASN A 132 2.62 21.41 -7.12
C ASN A 132 2.96 22.71 -7.88
N LYS A 133 2.15 23.08 -8.88
CA LYS A 133 2.34 24.29 -9.69
C LYS A 133 1.27 25.30 -9.32
#